data_AF-A0ABD3ZT13-F1
#
_entry.id   AF-A0ABD3ZT13-F1
#
_cell.length_a   1.000
_cell.length_b   1.000
_cell.length_c   1.000
_cell.angle_alpha   90.00
_cell.angle_beta   90.00
_cell.angle_gamma   90.00
#
_symmetry.space_group_name_H-M   'P 1'
#
loop_
_entity.id
_entity.type
_entity.pdbx_description
1 polymer ?
#
loop_
_entity_poly.entity_id
_entity_poly.type
_entity_poly.pdbx_seq_one_letter_code
_entity_poly.pdbx_strand_id
1 'polypeptide(L)'
;MAHLTIDGKDYAARCDFAFDRTANEKYAKEDKNGDKSGGTLTIYNSLLNDDAVYLSAFWDCALAHLKKGKPSVEQIEDAIAKIIEEDETGNAVDEMVKEAFNTLDSAGFFKGKIRQQWKMMSKLAKPKKVSPNETPEMEAKRLEEDEMNKDMLETMEEAYKEKTGSTISK
;
A
#
# COMPACT_ATOMS: atom_id res chain seq x y z
N MET A 1 -7.34 7.70 11.76
CA MET A 1 -8.31 7.46 10.68
C MET A 1 -8.16 8.62 9.74
N ALA A 2 -8.03 8.38 8.44
CA ALA A 2 -7.77 9.44 7.46
C ALA A 2 -9.03 10.30 7.24
N HIS A 3 -8.80 11.61 7.07
CA HIS A 3 -9.83 12.60 6.75
C HIS A 3 -9.42 13.40 5.51
N LEU A 4 -10.40 13.79 4.69
CA LEU A 4 -10.19 14.65 3.52
C LEU A 4 -11.36 15.61 3.37
N THR A 5 -11.05 16.91 3.26
CA THR A 5 -12.05 17.95 3.00
C THR A 5 -12.15 18.18 1.50
N ILE A 6 -13.36 18.01 0.93
CA ILE A 6 -13.63 18.21 -0.50
C ILE A 6 -14.82 19.17 -0.60
N ASP A 7 -14.65 20.29 -1.31
CA ASP A 7 -15.68 21.33 -1.49
C ASP A 7 -16.30 21.81 -0.15
N GLY A 8 -15.46 21.97 0.87
CA GLY A 8 -15.88 22.41 2.21
C GLY A 8 -16.65 21.37 3.02
N LYS A 9 -16.66 20.11 2.59
CA LYS A 9 -17.24 18.99 3.32
C LYS A 9 -16.17 17.99 3.73
N ASP A 10 -16.20 17.60 5.00
CA ASP A 10 -15.26 16.62 5.56
C ASP A 10 -15.74 15.20 5.31
N TYR A 11 -14.82 14.37 4.82
CA TYR A 11 -15.03 12.97 4.58
C TYR A 11 -14.09 12.13 5.46
N ALA A 12 -14.63 11.09 6.08
CA ALA A 12 -13.86 10.09 6.82
C ALA A 12 -13.69 8.83 5.95
N ALA A 13 -12.48 8.31 5.89
CA ALA A 13 -12.19 7.11 5.12
C ALA A 13 -12.85 5.86 5.72
N ARG A 14 -13.41 4.99 4.87
CA ARG A 14 -13.99 3.71 5.26
C ARG A 14 -13.43 2.56 4.41
N CYS A 15 -12.75 1.64 5.07
CA CYS A 15 -12.12 0.47 4.45
C CYS A 15 -12.97 -0.79 4.70
N ASP A 16 -13.86 -1.14 3.77
CA ASP A 16 -14.81 -2.25 3.89
C ASP A 16 -15.09 -2.96 2.54
N PHE A 17 -16.22 -3.66 2.42
CA PHE A 17 -16.63 -4.31 1.16
C PHE A 17 -16.72 -3.35 -0.03
N ALA A 18 -17.16 -2.10 0.17
CA ALA A 18 -17.26 -1.13 -0.92
C ALA A 18 -15.86 -0.72 -1.38
N PHE A 19 -14.93 -0.54 -0.43
CA PHE A 19 -13.52 -0.32 -0.72
C PHE A 19 -12.95 -1.47 -1.55
N ASP A 20 -13.06 -2.71 -1.08
CA ASP A 20 -12.42 -3.86 -1.76
C ASP A 20 -12.95 -4.06 -3.17
N ARG A 21 -14.26 -3.93 -3.36
CA ARG A 21 -14.89 -4.04 -4.67
C ARG A 21 -14.37 -2.99 -5.63
N THR A 22 -14.39 -1.71 -5.25
CA THR A 22 -13.91 -0.62 -6.10
C THR A 22 -12.41 -0.74 -6.36
N ALA A 23 -11.63 -1.16 -5.36
CA ALA A 23 -10.20 -1.42 -5.51
C ALA A 23 -9.95 -2.50 -6.56
N ASN A 24 -10.64 -3.63 -6.47
CA ASN A 24 -10.48 -4.73 -7.43
C ASN A 24 -11.00 -4.38 -8.83
N GLU A 25 -12.04 -3.55 -8.95
CA GLU A 25 -12.60 -3.12 -10.23
C GLU A 25 -11.70 -2.12 -10.98
N LYS A 26 -11.06 -1.19 -10.27
CA LYS A 26 -10.36 -0.04 -10.89
C LYS A 26 -8.83 -0.08 -10.75
N TYR A 27 -8.32 -0.71 -9.71
CA TYR A 27 -6.93 -0.58 -9.28
C TYR A 27 -6.20 -1.93 -9.11
N ALA A 28 -6.83 -3.04 -9.49
CA ALA A 28 -6.14 -4.31 -9.61
C ALA A 28 -5.11 -4.25 -10.75
N LYS A 29 -3.88 -4.67 -10.46
CA LYS A 29 -2.84 -4.85 -11.49
C LYS A 29 -2.68 -6.33 -11.78
N GLU A 30 -2.62 -6.65 -13.05
CA GLU A 30 -2.09 -7.93 -13.53
C GLU A 30 -0.56 -7.86 -13.46
N ASP A 31 0.06 -8.88 -12.87
CA ASP A 31 1.49 -9.05 -12.99
C ASP A 31 1.87 -9.59 -14.38
N LYS A 32 3.16 -9.75 -14.63
CA LYS A 32 3.70 -10.22 -15.92
C LYS A 32 3.24 -11.64 -16.29
N ASN A 33 2.70 -12.41 -15.34
CA ASN A 33 2.19 -13.76 -15.53
C ASN A 33 0.66 -13.79 -15.71
N GLY A 34 0.00 -12.63 -15.65
CA GLY A 34 -1.46 -12.51 -15.68
C GLY A 34 -2.11 -12.76 -14.31
N ASP A 35 -1.32 -12.92 -13.24
CA ASP A 35 -1.87 -13.07 -11.89
C ASP A 35 -2.28 -11.69 -11.37
N LYS A 36 -3.56 -11.57 -11.00
CA LYS A 36 -4.10 -10.33 -10.45
C LYS A 36 -3.69 -10.17 -9.00
N SER A 37 -2.80 -9.24 -8.72
CA SER A 37 -2.71 -8.65 -7.39
C SER A 37 -4.03 -7.92 -7.14
N GLY A 38 -4.82 -8.39 -6.17
CA GLY A 38 -6.10 -7.74 -5.87
C GLY A 38 -5.89 -6.27 -5.51
N GLY A 39 -6.72 -5.37 -6.05
CA GLY A 39 -6.47 -3.92 -6.03
C GLY A 39 -6.29 -3.34 -4.63
N THR A 40 -6.90 -3.93 -3.60
CA THR A 40 -6.65 -3.54 -2.20
C THR A 40 -5.17 -3.69 -1.82
N LEU A 41 -4.52 -4.81 -2.20
CA LEU A 41 -3.09 -5.00 -1.94
C LEU A 41 -2.23 -4.11 -2.83
N THR A 42 -2.68 -3.81 -4.05
CA THR A 42 -2.01 -2.82 -4.91
C THR A 42 -1.97 -1.46 -4.23
N ILE A 43 -3.10 -0.94 -3.75
CA ILE A 43 -3.16 0.35 -3.03
C ILE A 43 -2.32 0.27 -1.75
N TYR A 44 -2.45 -0.80 -0.96
CA TYR A 44 -1.67 -0.98 0.27
C TYR A 44 -0.16 -0.92 0.02
N ASN A 45 0.35 -1.68 -0.96
CA ASN A 45 1.77 -1.71 -1.28
C ASN A 45 2.26 -0.39 -1.90
N SER A 46 1.44 0.27 -2.72
CA SER A 46 1.79 1.59 -3.27
C SER A 46 1.91 2.64 -2.17
N LEU A 47 0.97 2.68 -1.20
CA LEU A 47 1.07 3.58 -0.05
C LEU A 47 2.25 3.22 0.87
N LEU A 48 2.57 1.93 1.02
CA LEU A 48 3.75 1.51 1.78
C LEU A 48 5.06 2.01 1.16
N ASN A 49 5.11 2.13 -0.18
CA ASN A 49 6.28 2.59 -0.93
C ASN A 49 6.23 4.08 -1.29
N ASP A 50 5.39 4.87 -0.62
CA ASP A 50 5.26 6.32 -0.84
C ASP A 50 4.91 6.74 -2.28
N ASP A 51 4.22 5.86 -3.01
CA ASP A 51 3.65 6.21 -4.31
C ASP A 51 2.41 7.08 -4.10
N ALA A 52 2.65 8.39 -3.92
CA ALA A 52 1.64 9.40 -3.61
C ALA A 52 0.51 9.47 -4.63
N VAL A 53 0.72 8.99 -5.87
CA VAL A 53 -0.33 8.88 -6.90
C VAL A 53 -1.48 7.98 -6.43
N TYR A 54 -1.20 7.02 -5.53
CA TYR A 54 -2.23 6.12 -4.98
C TYR A 54 -3.05 6.73 -3.83
N LEU A 55 -2.79 7.97 -3.41
CA LEU A 55 -3.67 8.69 -2.49
C LEU A 55 -5.07 8.87 -3.07
N SER A 56 -5.19 9.26 -4.35
CA SER A 56 -6.49 9.42 -4.99
C SER A 56 -7.21 8.07 -5.15
N ALA A 57 -6.47 7.01 -5.45
CA ALA A 57 -7.01 5.64 -5.50
C ALA A 57 -7.53 5.16 -4.13
N PHE A 58 -6.80 5.43 -3.05
CA PHE A 58 -7.25 5.15 -1.69
C PHE A 58 -8.57 5.88 -1.39
N TRP A 59 -8.64 7.18 -1.64
CA TRP A 59 -9.82 7.98 -1.35
C TRP A 59 -11.02 7.60 -2.23
N ASP A 60 -10.79 7.31 -3.52
CA ASP A 60 -11.83 6.81 -4.42
C ASP A 60 -12.46 5.51 -3.89
N CYS A 61 -11.65 4.62 -3.34
CA CYS A 61 -12.12 3.38 -2.71
C CYS A 61 -12.78 3.65 -1.35
N ALA A 62 -12.18 4.48 -0.51
CA ALA A 62 -12.65 4.79 0.84
C ALA A 62 -14.03 5.47 0.86
N LEU A 63 -14.33 6.25 -0.18
CA LEU A 63 -15.60 6.95 -0.33
C LEU A 63 -16.62 6.16 -1.17
N ALA A 64 -16.28 4.98 -1.69
CA ALA A 64 -17.15 4.15 -2.52
C ALA A 64 -18.49 3.78 -1.84
N HIS A 65 -18.50 3.71 -0.51
CA HIS A 65 -19.69 3.41 0.28
C HIS A 65 -20.80 4.47 0.16
N LEU A 66 -20.47 5.72 -0.21
CA LEU A 66 -21.43 6.81 -0.34
C LEU A 66 -22.38 6.61 -1.53
N LYS A 67 -21.98 5.84 -2.54
CA LYS A 67 -22.74 5.62 -3.78
C LYS A 67 -23.11 6.96 -4.44
N LYS A 68 -24.32 7.47 -4.17
CA LYS A 68 -24.79 8.78 -4.65
C LYS A 68 -24.22 9.87 -3.74
N GLY A 69 -23.46 10.80 -4.33
CA GLY A 69 -22.76 11.84 -3.56
C GLY A 69 -21.33 11.46 -3.17
N LYS A 70 -20.78 10.39 -3.76
CA LYS A 70 -19.34 10.15 -3.77
C LYS A 70 -18.69 11.24 -4.66
N PRO A 71 -17.65 11.96 -4.17
CA PRO A 71 -16.84 12.84 -5.01
C PRO A 71 -16.22 12.10 -6.21
N SER A 72 -16.03 12.80 -7.34
CA SER A 72 -15.28 12.25 -8.47
C SER A 72 -13.80 12.08 -8.11
N VAL A 73 -13.07 11.31 -8.91
CA VAL A 73 -11.60 11.18 -8.76
C VAL A 73 -10.94 12.54 -8.94
N GLU A 74 -11.37 13.33 -9.93
CA GLU A 74 -10.87 14.69 -10.17
C GLU A 74 -11.09 15.58 -8.95
N GLN A 75 -12.27 15.56 -8.32
CA GLN A 75 -12.52 16.34 -7.09
C GLN A 75 -11.64 15.91 -5.92
N ILE A 76 -11.31 14.61 -5.83
CA ILE A 76 -10.38 14.08 -4.82
C ILE A 76 -8.97 14.58 -5.10
N GLU A 77 -8.52 14.53 -6.35
CA GLU A 77 -7.20 14.98 -6.77
C GLU A 77 -7.03 16.49 -6.56
N ASP A 78 -8.03 17.29 -6.93
CA ASP A 78 -8.05 18.74 -6.69
C ASP A 78 -7.97 19.06 -5.19
N ALA A 79 -8.69 18.30 -4.34
CA ALA A 79 -8.63 18.49 -2.90
C ALA A 79 -7.25 18.14 -2.31
N ILE A 80 -6.63 17.03 -2.78
CA ILE A 80 -5.28 16.64 -2.37
C ILE A 80 -4.27 17.70 -2.84
N ALA A 81 -4.35 18.16 -4.09
CA ALA A 81 -3.47 19.18 -4.65
C ALA A 81 -3.56 20.48 -3.86
N LYS A 82 -4.78 20.91 -3.52
CA LYS A 82 -4.99 22.10 -2.69
C LYS A 82 -4.32 21.99 -1.31
N ILE A 83 -4.43 20.84 -0.63
CA ILE A 83 -3.76 20.61 0.66
C ILE A 83 -2.24 20.73 0.51
N ILE A 84 -1.68 20.20 -0.57
CA ILE A 84 -0.24 20.27 -0.86
C ILE A 84 0.20 21.71 -1.15
N GLU A 85 -0.59 22.47 -1.92
CA GLU A 85 -0.29 23.87 -2.25
C GLU A 85 -0.36 24.80 -1.03
N GLU A 86 -1.25 24.50 -0.08
CA GLU A 86 -1.43 25.26 1.16
C GLU A 86 -0.44 24.85 2.27
N ASP A 87 0.31 23.75 2.09
CA ASP A 87 1.28 23.26 3.07
C ASP A 87 2.63 24.00 3.01
N GLU A 88 2.88 24.82 4.02
CA GLU A 88 4.15 25.54 4.18
C GLU A 88 5.29 24.65 4.71
N THR A 89 4.99 23.46 5.22
CA THR A 89 5.98 22.57 5.86
C THR A 89 6.64 21.58 4.89
N GLY A 90 5.98 21.28 3.78
CA GLY A 90 6.41 20.31 2.77
C GLY A 90 6.16 18.85 3.15
N ASN A 91 5.42 18.58 4.23
CA ASN A 91 5.18 17.23 4.77
C ASN A 91 3.77 16.71 4.51
N ALA A 92 2.86 17.51 3.95
CA ALA A 92 1.45 17.14 3.83
C ALA A 92 1.23 15.83 3.05
N VAL A 93 2.03 15.58 2.01
CA VAL A 93 1.95 14.32 1.25
C VAL A 93 2.28 13.12 2.15
N ASP A 94 3.38 13.19 2.88
CA ASP A 94 3.84 12.11 3.76
C ASP A 94 2.84 11.83 4.87
N GLU A 95 2.25 12.88 5.45
CA GLU A 95 1.20 12.76 6.45
C GLU A 95 -0.07 12.11 5.89
N MET A 96 -0.53 12.55 4.71
CA MET A 96 -1.69 11.95 4.04
C MET A 96 -1.45 10.48 3.69
N VAL A 97 -0.26 10.12 3.17
CA VAL A 97 0.11 8.74 2.86
C VAL A 97 0.11 7.91 4.14
N LYS A 98 0.72 8.42 5.20
CA LYS A 98 0.77 7.76 6.50
C LYS A 98 -0.62 7.52 7.08
N GLU A 99 -1.51 8.49 7.03
CA GLU A 99 -2.88 8.35 7.53
C GLU A 99 -3.70 7.35 6.70
N ALA A 100 -3.61 7.43 5.37
CA ALA A 100 -4.26 6.51 4.45
C ALA A 100 -3.78 5.07 4.68
N PHE A 101 -2.46 4.88 4.75
CA PHE A 101 -1.82 3.60 5.04
C PHE A 101 -2.31 3.03 6.36
N ASN A 102 -2.21 3.78 7.46
CA ASN A 102 -2.64 3.33 8.79
C ASN A 102 -4.14 3.00 8.83
N THR A 103 -4.97 3.75 8.11
CA THR A 103 -6.41 3.47 8.03
C THR A 103 -6.69 2.15 7.33
N LEU A 104 -5.96 1.85 6.25
CA LEU A 104 -6.10 0.58 5.54
C LEU A 104 -5.49 -0.60 6.32
N ASP A 105 -4.33 -0.41 6.93
CA ASP A 105 -3.63 -1.43 7.72
C ASP A 105 -4.42 -1.86 8.96
N SER A 106 -4.97 -0.88 9.67
CA SER A 106 -5.78 -1.12 10.87
C SER A 106 -7.19 -1.63 10.56
N ALA A 107 -7.64 -1.60 9.30
CA ALA A 107 -8.96 -2.04 8.90
C ALA A 107 -9.14 -3.54 9.18
N GLY A 108 -10.00 -3.86 10.14
CA GLY A 108 -10.27 -5.25 10.55
C GLY A 108 -10.67 -6.16 9.39
N PHE A 109 -11.34 -5.60 8.38
CA PHE A 109 -11.75 -6.30 7.17
C PHE A 109 -10.57 -6.86 6.36
N PHE A 110 -9.42 -6.17 6.36
CA PHE A 110 -8.26 -6.51 5.52
C PHE A 110 -7.09 -7.15 6.27
N LYS A 111 -7.09 -7.12 7.61
CA LYS A 111 -6.01 -7.68 8.45
C LYS A 111 -5.60 -9.10 8.06
N GLY A 112 -6.56 -9.95 7.70
CA GLY A 112 -6.28 -11.32 7.27
C GLY A 112 -5.43 -11.39 6.00
N LYS A 113 -5.80 -10.60 4.99
CA LYS A 113 -5.14 -10.53 3.68
C LYS A 113 -3.75 -9.89 3.79
N ILE A 114 -3.65 -8.76 4.49
CA ILE A 114 -2.39 -8.06 4.75
C ILE A 114 -1.40 -8.97 5.49
N ARG A 115 -1.84 -9.66 6.55
CA ARG A 115 -1.00 -10.62 7.26
C ARG A 115 -0.53 -11.78 6.38
N GLN A 116 -1.37 -12.26 5.45
CA GLN A 116 -0.94 -13.30 4.51
C GLN A 116 0.10 -12.79 3.53
N GLN A 117 -0.02 -11.55 3.04
CA GLN A 117 0.97 -10.90 2.21
C GLN A 117 2.34 -10.85 2.91
N TRP A 118 2.39 -10.33 4.14
CA TRP A 118 3.62 -10.30 4.94
C TRP A 118 4.22 -11.69 5.12
N LYS A 119 3.40 -12.70 5.45
CA LYS A 119 3.87 -14.09 5.57
C LYS A 119 4.46 -14.64 4.26
N MET A 120 3.94 -14.22 3.11
CA MET A 120 4.47 -14.61 1.81
C MET A 120 5.82 -13.93 1.54
N MET A 121 5.92 -12.62 1.78
CA MET A 121 7.17 -11.87 1.64
C MET A 121 8.27 -12.43 2.57
N SER A 122 7.94 -12.69 3.84
CA SER A 122 8.87 -13.33 4.78
C SER A 122 9.27 -14.75 4.40
N LYS A 123 8.51 -15.45 3.56
CA LYS A 123 8.91 -16.76 3.00
C LYS A 123 9.81 -16.60 1.79
N LEU A 124 9.56 -15.61 0.93
CA LEU A 124 10.37 -15.30 -0.25
C LEU A 124 11.77 -14.82 0.14
N ALA A 125 11.90 -14.06 1.23
CA ALA A 125 13.17 -13.61 1.77
C ALA A 125 14.00 -14.72 2.46
N LYS A 126 13.51 -15.96 2.52
CA LYS A 126 14.30 -17.07 3.08
C LYS A 126 15.24 -17.62 2.01
N PRO A 127 16.48 -17.96 2.38
CA PRO A 127 17.43 -18.56 1.46
C PRO A 127 16.85 -19.78 0.75
N LYS A 128 17.01 -19.81 -0.57
CA LYS A 128 16.57 -20.95 -1.38
C LYS A 128 17.42 -22.18 -1.06
N LYS A 129 16.82 -23.37 -1.20
CA LYS A 129 17.55 -24.62 -0.99
C LYS A 129 18.57 -24.84 -2.11
N VAL A 130 19.73 -25.37 -1.72
CA VAL A 130 20.78 -25.78 -2.65
C VAL A 130 20.29 -26.93 -3.53
N SER A 131 20.48 -26.78 -4.85
CA SER A 131 20.23 -27.85 -5.81
C SER A 131 21.39 -28.85 -5.81
N PRO A 132 21.15 -30.17 -5.86
CA PRO A 132 22.22 -31.18 -5.91
C PRO A 132 23.19 -31.03 -7.09
N ASN A 133 22.77 -30.37 -8.18
CA ASN A 133 23.57 -30.16 -9.40
C ASN A 133 23.89 -28.67 -9.64
N GLU A 134 24.01 -27.89 -8.56
CA GLU A 134 24.30 -26.47 -8.66
C GLU A 134 25.70 -26.21 -9.24
N THR A 135 25.77 -25.34 -10.26
CA THR A 135 27.04 -24.82 -10.81
C THR A 135 27.37 -23.51 -10.09
N PRO A 136 28.63 -23.06 -10.14
CA PRO A 136 29.01 -21.76 -9.57
C PRO A 136 28.16 -20.58 -10.08
N GLU A 137 27.71 -20.62 -11.33
CA GLU A 137 26.81 -19.58 -11.88
C GLU A 137 25.40 -19.64 -11.27
N MET A 138 24.86 -20.86 -11.07
CA MET A 138 23.56 -21.04 -10.41
C MET A 138 23.63 -20.65 -8.92
N GLU A 139 24.74 -20.96 -8.26
CA GLU A 139 25.00 -20.53 -6.88
C GLU A 139 25.06 -19.00 -6.77
N ALA A 140 25.83 -18.34 -7.65
CA ALA A 140 25.94 -16.88 -7.67
C ALA A 140 24.57 -16.22 -7.87
N LYS A 141 23.78 -16.69 -8.85
CA LYS A 141 22.41 -16.19 -9.09
C LYS A 141 21.48 -16.41 -7.89
N ARG A 142 21.56 -17.59 -7.24
CA ARG A 142 20.74 -17.87 -6.05
C ARG A 142 21.10 -16.92 -4.90
N LEU A 143 22.39 -16.73 -4.64
CA LEU A 143 22.85 -15.83 -3.57
C LEU A 143 22.43 -14.38 -3.84
N GLU A 144 22.58 -13.91 -5.08
CA GLU A 144 22.12 -12.59 -5.50
C GLU A 144 20.61 -12.42 -5.30
N GLU A 145 19.80 -13.41 -5.73
CA GLU A 145 18.35 -13.39 -5.51
C GLU A 145 17.96 -13.46 -4.03
N ASP A 146 18.65 -14.27 -3.23
CA ASP A 146 18.40 -14.39 -1.78
C ASP A 146 18.73 -13.07 -1.06
N GLU A 147 19.83 -12.39 -1.44
CA GLU A 147 20.20 -11.07 -0.91
C GLU A 147 19.20 -9.99 -1.34
N MET A 148 18.83 -9.93 -2.62
CA MET A 148 17.81 -8.97 -3.10
C MET A 148 16.46 -9.15 -2.41
N ASN A 149 15.99 -10.39 -2.23
CA ASN A 149 14.71 -10.63 -1.58
C ASN A 149 14.73 -10.27 -0.09
N LYS A 150 15.89 -10.47 0.56
CA LYS A 150 16.10 -10.08 1.95
C LYS A 150 16.11 -8.56 2.10
N ASP A 151 16.88 -7.85 1.29
CA ASP A 151 16.99 -6.38 1.29
C ASP A 151 15.64 -5.72 1.00
N MET A 152 14.88 -6.26 0.04
CA MET A 152 13.51 -5.81 -0.24
C MET A 152 12.59 -5.94 0.98
N LEU A 153 12.66 -7.07 1.70
CA LEU A 153 11.84 -7.26 2.90
C LEU A 153 12.25 -6.30 4.02
N GLU A 154 13.55 -6.11 4.24
CA GLU A 154 14.06 -5.17 5.25
C GLU A 154 13.60 -3.74 4.96
N THR A 155 13.72 -3.28 3.71
CA THR A 155 13.22 -1.97 3.26
C THR A 155 11.71 -1.83 3.50
N MET A 156 10.92 -2.85 3.15
CA MET A 156 9.47 -2.83 3.39
C MET A 156 9.13 -2.76 4.89
N GLU A 157 9.86 -3.49 5.74
CA GLU A 157 9.66 -3.44 7.19
C GLU A 157 10.03 -2.09 7.79
N GLU A 158 11.06 -1.42 7.27
CA GLU A 158 11.43 -0.06 7.67
C GLU A 158 10.34 0.95 7.30
N ALA A 159 9.88 0.94 6.04
CA ALA A 159 8.78 1.78 5.59
C ALA A 159 7.51 1.55 6.43
N TYR A 160 7.22 0.29 6.77
CA TYR A 160 6.09 -0.05 7.64
C TYR A 160 6.25 0.56 9.04
N LYS A 161 7.43 0.46 9.65
CA LYS A 161 7.71 1.02 10.99
C LYS A 161 7.57 2.54 11.00
N GLU A 162 8.07 3.21 9.96
CA GLU A 162 7.96 4.66 9.81
C GLU A 162 6.49 5.11 9.76
N LYS A 163 5.66 4.41 8.97
CA LYS A 163 4.24 4.77 8.81
C LYS A 163 3.41 4.43 10.03
N THR A 164 3.69 3.32 10.69
CA THR A 164 2.92 2.88 11.88
C THR A 164 3.44 3.44 13.19
N GLY A 165 4.64 4.02 13.21
CA GLY A 165 5.31 4.42 14.44
C GLY A 165 5.74 3.22 15.32
N SER A 166 5.71 1.99 14.79
CA SER A 166 6.19 0.80 15.51
C SER A 166 7.71 0.86 15.64
N THR A 167 8.21 1.22 16.82
CA THR A 167 9.59 0.96 17.22
C THR A 167 9.73 -0.51 17.60
N ILE A 168 10.71 -1.22 17.04
CA ILE A 168 11.14 -2.51 17.59
C ILE A 168 11.68 -2.20 18.98
N SER A 169 10.99 -2.65 20.02
CA SER A 169 11.65 -2.84 21.31
C SER A 169 12.78 -3.84 21.07
N LYS A 170 14.01 -3.34 21.20
CA LYS A 170 15.24 -4.15 21.22
C LYS A 170 15.12 -5.27 22.25
#